data_AF-A0A4C1UXV1-F1
#
_entry.id   AF-A0A4C1UXV1-F1
#
_cell.length_a   1.000
_cell.length_b   1.000
_cell.length_c   1.000
_cell.angle_alpha   90.00
_cell.angle_beta   90.00
_cell.angle_gamma   90.00
#
_symmetry.space_group_name_H-M   'P 1'
#
loop_
_entity.id
_entity.type
_entity.pdbx_description
1 polymer ?
#
loop_
_entity_poly.entity_id
_entity_poly.type
_entity_poly.pdbx_seq_one_letter_code
_entity_poly.pdbx_strand_id
1 'polypeptide(L)'
;MLGRNSKLSLRNKRTLYLMCIRTVLTYASPVFAHAAPKTLKKLQVLQNKFCRTATNAQWCVKNSVLQRDLDLPSIRKYMKDASERFFSIAESHPNPLLSAAAPYETPPPHHFIRKPRNIITDPPDDFTPEVERLRDLNKQNDD
;
A
#
# COMPACT_ATOMS: atom_id res chain seq x y z
N MET A 1 -12.87 8.15 17.96
CA MET A 1 -13.57 8.58 16.73
C MET A 1 -13.80 7.46 15.71
N LEU A 2 -12.85 6.54 15.48
CA LEU A 2 -12.99 5.45 14.48
C LEU A 2 -13.49 4.10 15.05
N GLY A 3 -13.91 4.08 16.32
CA GLY A 3 -14.30 2.85 17.01
C GLY A 3 -15.60 2.23 16.49
N ARG A 4 -15.86 1.00 16.95
CA ARG A 4 -17.06 0.21 16.65
C ARG A 4 -18.36 0.98 16.94
N ASN A 5 -18.39 1.75 18.03
CA ASN A 5 -19.57 2.52 18.46
C ASN A 5 -19.63 3.93 17.83
N SER A 6 -18.76 4.25 16.88
CA SER A 6 -18.76 5.55 16.22
C SER A 6 -19.93 5.68 15.24
N LYS A 7 -20.72 6.75 15.40
CA LYS A 7 -21.84 7.14 14.52
C LYS A 7 -21.40 7.66 13.13
N LEU A 8 -20.09 7.74 12.87
CA LEU A 8 -19.59 8.16 11.55
C LEU A 8 -19.92 7.12 10.47
N SER A 9 -20.29 7.61 9.29
CA SER A 9 -20.48 6.75 8.11
C SER A 9 -19.18 6.03 7.74
N LEU A 10 -19.30 4.87 7.10
CA LEU A 10 -18.15 4.08 6.64
C LEU A 10 -17.24 4.90 5.71
N ARG A 11 -17.86 5.71 4.82
CA ARG A 11 -17.16 6.63 3.92
C ARG A 11 -16.30 7.64 4.69
N ASN A 12 -16.82 8.23 5.74
CA ASN A 12 -16.07 9.21 6.55
C ASN A 12 -14.93 8.54 7.32
N LYS A 13 -15.15 7.33 7.85
CA LYS A 13 -14.10 6.53 8.49
C LYS A 13 -12.97 6.21 7.51
N ARG A 14 -13.31 5.82 6.28
CA ARG A 14 -12.35 5.57 5.19
C ARG A 14 -11.56 6.83 4.86
N THR A 15 -12.22 7.97 4.66
CA THR A 15 -11.55 9.25 4.39
C THR A 15 -10.55 9.59 5.48
N LEU A 16 -10.94 9.46 6.75
CA LEU A 16 -10.06 9.76 7.88
C LEU A 16 -8.85 8.81 7.95
N TYR A 17 -9.03 7.54 7.60
CA TYR A 17 -7.91 6.62 7.45
C TYR A 17 -6.96 7.05 6.33
N LEU A 18 -7.49 7.36 5.14
CA LEU A 18 -6.68 7.74 3.98
C LEU A 18 -5.89 9.03 4.20
N MET A 19 -6.47 9.98 4.93
CA MET A 19 -5.92 11.34 5.14
C MET A 19 -5.01 11.44 6.35
N CYS A 20 -5.31 10.76 7.46
CA CYS A 20 -4.56 10.91 8.72
C CYS A 20 -3.72 9.67 9.07
N ILE A 21 -4.32 8.49 9.02
CA ILE A 21 -3.64 7.27 9.49
C ILE A 21 -2.63 6.80 8.44
N ARG A 22 -3.08 6.65 7.19
CA ARG A 22 -2.23 6.17 6.10
C ARG A 22 -1.06 7.12 5.85
N THR A 23 -1.32 8.43 5.79
CA THR A 23 -0.27 9.44 5.59
C THR A 23 0.84 9.34 6.64
N VAL A 24 0.49 9.14 7.91
CA VAL A 24 1.47 8.94 9.00
C VAL A 24 2.18 7.58 8.87
N LEU A 25 1.44 6.51 8.55
CA LEU A 25 2.01 5.16 8.44
C LEU A 25 2.98 5.01 7.27
N THR A 26 2.72 5.69 6.16
CA THR A 26 3.45 5.52 4.90
C THR A 26 4.19 6.77 4.48
N TYR A 27 4.36 7.75 5.38
CA TYR A 27 5.06 9.01 5.09
C TYR A 27 6.45 8.76 4.50
N ALA A 28 7.18 7.80 5.07
CA ALA A 28 8.54 7.46 4.68
C ALA A 28 8.60 6.55 3.43
N SER A 29 7.45 6.06 2.94
CA SER A 29 7.40 5.02 1.91
C SER A 29 8.07 5.39 0.58
N PRO A 30 7.89 6.59 0.00
CA PRO A 30 8.49 6.90 -1.30
C PRO A 30 10.02 6.88 -1.26
N VAL A 31 10.60 7.24 -0.11
CA VAL A 31 12.05 7.34 0.09
C VAL A 31 12.64 6.02 0.59
N PHE A 32 11.93 5.28 1.44
CA PHE A 32 12.38 4.03 2.05
C PHE A 32 11.56 2.84 1.57
N ALA A 33 11.24 2.80 0.27
CA ALA A 33 10.35 1.82 -0.35
C ALA A 33 10.54 0.38 0.17
N HIS A 34 11.78 0.00 0.51
CA HIS A 34 12.09 -1.24 1.21
C HIS A 34 11.93 -1.12 2.73
N ALA A 35 10.95 -1.83 3.26
CA ALA A 35 10.85 -2.15 4.68
C ALA A 35 11.06 -3.65 4.90
N ALA A 36 11.64 -4.01 6.05
CA ALA A 36 11.77 -5.42 6.43
C ALA A 36 10.38 -6.12 6.46
N PRO A 37 10.27 -7.38 6.01
CA PRO A 37 8.97 -8.09 5.95
C PRO A 37 8.24 -8.12 7.30
N LYS A 38 8.98 -8.21 8.42
CA LYS A 38 8.43 -8.15 9.78
C LYS A 38 7.72 -6.82 10.07
N THR A 39 8.27 -5.70 9.59
CA THR A 39 7.69 -4.37 9.74
C THR A 39 6.47 -4.22 8.84
N LEU A 40 6.55 -4.66 7.57
CA LEU A 40 5.40 -4.68 6.65
C LEU A 40 4.23 -5.47 7.23
N LYS A 41 4.49 -6.64 7.83
CA LYS A 41 3.46 -7.44 8.50
C LYS A 41 2.78 -6.67 9.64
N LYS A 42 3.54 -5.92 10.45
CA LYS A 42 2.97 -5.07 11.52
C LYS A 42 2.09 -3.96 10.96
N LEU A 43 2.53 -3.28 9.90
CA LEU A 43 1.73 -2.24 9.22
C LEU A 43 0.44 -2.82 8.63
N GLN A 44 0.52 -4.00 8.02
CA GLN A 44 -0.65 -4.69 7.48
C GLN A 44 -1.62 -5.12 8.58
N VAL A 45 -1.12 -5.57 9.74
CA VAL A 45 -1.97 -5.89 10.92
C VAL A 45 -2.70 -4.63 11.39
N LEU A 46 -2.06 -3.47 11.39
CA LEU A 46 -2.70 -2.22 11.78
C LEU A 46 -3.83 -1.83 10.81
N GLN A 47 -3.58 -1.92 9.49
CA GLN A 47 -4.61 -1.71 8.48
C GLN A 47 -5.78 -2.70 8.66
N ASN A 48 -5.49 -3.99 8.88
CA ASN A 48 -6.53 -5.00 9.07
C ASN A 48 -7.38 -4.70 10.32
N LYS A 49 -6.74 -4.29 11.43
CA LYS A 49 -7.44 -3.90 12.66
C LYS A 49 -8.34 -2.69 12.42
N PHE A 50 -7.87 -1.71 11.65
CA PHE A 50 -8.70 -0.58 11.23
C PHE A 50 -9.93 -1.05 10.44
N CYS A 51 -9.73 -1.85 9.38
CA CYS A 51 -10.83 -2.32 8.53
C CYS A 51 -11.92 -3.05 9.34
N ARG A 52 -11.54 -3.96 10.25
CA ARG A 52 -12.48 -4.69 11.12
C ARG A 52 -13.22 -3.76 12.08
N THR A 53 -12.51 -2.80 12.67
CA THR A 53 -13.11 -1.86 13.63
C THR A 53 -14.09 -0.92 12.93
N ALA A 54 -13.75 -0.46 11.71
CA ALA A 54 -14.59 0.44 10.92
C ALA A 54 -15.89 -0.21 10.45
N THR A 55 -15.81 -1.47 10.01
CA THR A 55 -16.94 -2.26 9.48
C THR A 55 -17.73 -3.02 10.54
N ASN A 56 -17.22 -3.09 11.78
CA ASN A 56 -17.79 -3.95 12.82
C ASN A 56 -17.85 -5.45 12.41
N ALA A 57 -16.92 -5.90 11.56
CA ALA A 57 -16.98 -7.24 10.99
C ALA A 57 -16.71 -8.36 12.01
N GLN A 58 -17.43 -9.47 11.86
CA GLN A 58 -17.25 -10.70 12.66
C GLN A 58 -15.91 -11.37 12.37
N TRP A 59 -15.37 -12.15 13.32
CA TRP A 59 -14.05 -12.80 13.22
C TRP A 59 -13.87 -13.68 11.96
N CYS A 60 -14.94 -14.31 11.47
CA CYS A 60 -14.93 -15.20 10.31
C CYS A 60 -14.79 -14.48 8.95
N VAL A 61 -14.99 -13.16 8.90
CA VAL A 61 -14.86 -12.40 7.64
C VAL A 61 -13.38 -12.30 7.26
N LYS A 62 -13.07 -12.67 6.01
CA LYS A 62 -11.71 -12.60 5.45
C LYS A 62 -11.24 -11.14 5.33
N ASN A 63 -9.98 -10.88 5.67
CA ASN A 63 -9.41 -9.52 5.58
C ASN A 63 -9.37 -9.00 4.13
N SER A 64 -9.16 -9.87 3.14
CA SER A 64 -9.15 -9.51 1.72
C SER A 64 -10.50 -8.95 1.24
N VAL A 65 -11.61 -9.50 1.75
CA VAL A 65 -12.96 -8.99 1.47
C VAL A 65 -13.14 -7.60 2.06
N LEU A 66 -12.79 -7.41 3.35
CA LEU A 66 -12.90 -6.09 4.00
C LEU A 66 -12.04 -5.01 3.32
N GLN A 67 -10.85 -5.37 2.84
CA GLN A 67 -10.01 -4.45 2.09
C GLN A 67 -10.59 -4.07 0.73
N ARG A 68 -11.20 -5.04 0.04
CA ARG A 68 -11.91 -4.79 -1.22
C ARG A 68 -13.10 -3.87 -1.01
N ASP A 69 -13.97 -4.18 -0.05
CA ASP A 69 -15.20 -3.42 0.21
C ASP A 69 -14.91 -1.98 0.67
N LEU A 70 -13.77 -1.77 1.36
CA LEU A 70 -13.29 -0.45 1.75
C LEU A 70 -12.45 0.24 0.67
N ASP A 71 -12.22 -0.40 -0.49
CA ASP A 71 -11.33 0.08 -1.56
C ASP A 71 -9.97 0.53 -1.02
N LEU A 72 -9.35 -0.30 -0.17
CA LEU A 72 -8.04 -0.05 0.40
C LEU A 72 -7.03 -1.04 -0.19
N PRO A 73 -5.99 -0.58 -0.90
CA PRO A 73 -4.89 -1.45 -1.32
C PRO A 73 -4.11 -1.94 -0.09
N SER A 74 -3.44 -3.08 -0.21
CA SER A 74 -2.49 -3.55 0.82
C SER A 74 -1.39 -2.51 1.03
N ILE A 75 -0.79 -2.48 2.23
CA ILE A 75 0.31 -1.56 2.50
C ILE A 75 1.44 -1.79 1.50
N ARG A 76 1.79 -3.05 1.23
CA ARG A 76 2.87 -3.38 0.29
C ARG A 76 2.60 -2.86 -1.12
N LYS A 77 1.38 -3.05 -1.65
CA LYS A 77 0.99 -2.52 -2.96
C LYS A 77 1.06 -1.00 -2.98
N TYR A 78 0.46 -0.34 -1.98
CA TYR A 78 0.49 1.11 -1.89
C TYR A 78 1.92 1.67 -1.82
N MET A 79 2.82 1.01 -1.06
CA MET A 79 4.21 1.42 -0.97
C MET A 79 4.95 1.28 -2.31
N LYS A 80 4.69 0.21 -3.06
CA LYS A 80 5.23 0.01 -4.40
C LYS A 80 4.74 1.10 -5.37
N ASP A 81 3.42 1.28 -5.46
CA ASP A 81 2.80 2.27 -6.35
C ASP A 81 3.26 3.71 -6.03
N ALA A 82 3.38 4.05 -4.74
CA ALA A 82 3.86 5.36 -4.30
C ALA A 82 5.33 5.59 -4.68
N SER A 83 6.16 4.55 -4.61
CA SER A 83 7.57 4.61 -4.96
C SER A 83 7.76 4.71 -6.47
N GLU A 84 7.03 3.92 -7.25
CA GLU A 84 7.02 3.99 -8.72
C GLU A 84 6.61 5.40 -9.19
N ARG A 85 5.56 5.97 -8.60
CA ARG A 85 5.13 7.34 -8.90
C ARG A 85 6.19 8.38 -8.53
N PHE A 86 6.90 8.19 -7.42
CA PHE A 86 7.96 9.10 -7.02
C PHE A 86 9.13 9.08 -8.01
N PHE A 87 9.57 7.89 -8.43
CA PHE A 87 10.66 7.75 -9.40
C PHE A 87 10.27 8.22 -10.80
N SER A 88 9.04 7.97 -11.27
CA SER A 88 8.59 8.46 -12.58
C SER A 88 8.51 9.99 -12.66
N ILE A 89 8.12 10.64 -11.56
CA ILE A 89 8.18 12.11 -11.45
C ILE A 89 9.63 12.60 -11.45
N ALA A 90 10.53 11.91 -10.74
CA ALA A 90 11.94 12.29 -10.70
C ALA A 90 12.61 12.16 -12.08
N GLU A 91 12.32 11.10 -12.83
CA GLU A 91 12.84 10.86 -14.18
C GLU A 91 12.34 11.92 -15.18
N SER A 92 11.07 12.34 -15.07
CA SER A 92 10.44 13.35 -15.95
C SER A 92 10.62 14.80 -15.47
N HIS A 93 11.39 15.04 -14.41
CA HIS A 93 11.49 16.37 -13.80
C HIS A 93 12.21 17.36 -14.73
N PRO A 94 11.75 18.63 -14.86
CA PRO A 94 12.42 19.65 -15.67
C PRO A 94 13.83 20.02 -15.20
N ASN A 95 14.25 19.54 -14.02
CA ASN A 95 15.58 19.82 -13.48
C ASN A 95 16.51 18.68 -13.88
N PRO A 96 17.54 18.94 -14.70
CA PRO A 96 18.43 17.90 -15.21
C PRO A 96 19.17 17.16 -14.09
N LEU A 97 19.45 17.81 -12.96
CA LEU A 97 20.12 17.15 -11.82
C LEU A 97 19.26 16.06 -11.19
N LEU A 98 17.94 16.27 -11.13
CA LEU A 98 17.01 15.29 -10.55
C LEU A 98 16.76 14.14 -11.53
N SER A 99 16.58 14.46 -12.81
CA SER A 99 16.41 13.44 -13.86
C SER A 99 17.65 12.55 -13.99
N ALA A 100 18.85 13.12 -13.90
CA ALA A 100 20.10 12.36 -13.92
C ALA A 100 20.33 11.50 -12.66
N ALA A 101 19.83 11.95 -11.49
CA ALA A 101 19.97 11.21 -10.23
C ALA A 101 18.91 10.10 -10.05
N ALA A 102 17.80 10.16 -10.80
CA ALA A 102 16.70 9.20 -10.68
C ALA A 102 17.07 7.76 -11.11
N PRO A 103 17.77 7.51 -12.23
CA PRO A 103 18.24 6.19 -12.63
C PRO A 103 19.63 5.90 -12.05
N TYR A 104 19.72 5.74 -10.72
CA TYR A 104 20.95 5.22 -10.13
C TYR A 104 21.02 3.70 -10.27
N GLU A 105 22.19 3.18 -10.64
CA GLU A 105 22.43 1.74 -10.62
C GLU A 105 22.42 1.22 -9.18
N THR A 106 21.62 0.18 -8.97
CA THR A 106 21.60 -0.56 -7.72
C THR A 106 22.81 -1.48 -7.73
N PRO A 107 23.73 -1.42 -6.74
CA PRO A 107 24.89 -2.29 -6.74
C PRO A 107 24.45 -3.76 -6.82
N PRO A 108 25.25 -4.63 -7.47
CA PRO A 108 24.90 -6.03 -7.67
C PRO A 108 24.56 -6.71 -6.34
N PRO A 109 23.69 -7.74 -6.35
CA PRO A 109 23.05 -8.32 -5.17
C PRO A 109 23.99 -9.04 -4.20
N HIS A 110 25.31 -8.88 -4.37
CA HIS A 110 26.35 -9.44 -3.51
C HIS A 110 26.54 -8.65 -2.20
N HIS A 111 25.93 -7.47 -2.06
CA HIS A 111 25.84 -6.73 -0.80
C HIS A 111 24.38 -6.47 -0.38
N PHE A 112 24.05 -6.80 0.86
CA PHE A 112 22.72 -6.82 1.49
C PHE A 112 21.97 -5.49 1.61
N ILE A 113 22.38 -4.43 0.90
CA ILE A 113 21.77 -3.11 1.01
C ILE A 113 20.73 -2.95 -0.10
N ARG A 114 19.48 -3.28 0.22
CA ARG A 114 18.35 -2.98 -0.68
C ARG A 114 18.17 -1.46 -0.77
N LYS A 115 18.19 -0.93 -2.00
CA LYS A 115 17.90 0.47 -2.27
C LYS A 115 16.44 0.66 -2.65
N PRO A 116 15.86 1.85 -2.46
CA PRO A 116 14.46 2.15 -2.76
C PRO A 116 14.00 1.71 -4.15
N ARG A 117 14.83 1.86 -5.20
CA ARG A 117 14.50 1.40 -6.57
C ARG A 117 14.31 -0.12 -6.70
N ASN A 118 14.88 -0.94 -5.81
CA ASN A 118 14.77 -2.40 -5.90
C ASN A 118 13.30 -2.89 -5.73
N ILE A 119 12.35 -2.02 -5.33
CA ILE A 119 10.96 -2.43 -5.11
C ILE A 119 10.22 -2.63 -6.43
N ILE A 120 10.69 -1.96 -7.48
CA ILE A 120 10.15 -2.02 -8.83
C ILE A 120 10.38 -3.43 -9.39
N THR A 121 11.57 -3.99 -9.13
CA THR A 121 12.00 -5.32 -9.56
C THR A 121 11.58 -6.46 -8.63
N ASP A 122 11.03 -6.16 -7.44
CA ASP A 122 10.57 -7.19 -6.51
C ASP A 122 9.32 -7.92 -7.02
N PRO A 123 9.23 -9.25 -6.80
CA PRO A 123 8.05 -10.03 -7.14
C PRO A 123 6.83 -9.57 -6.32
N PRO A 124 5.62 -9.64 -6.91
CA PRO A 124 4.38 -9.25 -6.25
C PRO A 124 4.11 -10.06 -4.97
N ASP A 125 3.30 -9.50 -4.08
CA ASP A 125 2.87 -10.16 -2.84
C ASP A 125 1.83 -11.24 -3.09
N ASP A 126 1.83 -12.35 -2.34
CA ASP A 126 0.85 -13.44 -2.48
C ASP A 126 -0.61 -12.95 -2.32
N PHE A 127 -0.82 -11.89 -1.53
CA PHE A 127 -2.13 -11.29 -1.30
C PHE A 127 -2.63 -10.42 -2.45
N THR A 128 -1.71 -9.80 -3.21
CA THR A 128 -2.06 -8.88 -4.31
C THR A 128 -2.81 -9.56 -5.47
N PRO A 129 -2.37 -10.72 -6.01
CA PRO A 129 -3.05 -11.39 -7.11
C PRO A 129 -4.41 -11.93 -6.66
N GLU A 130 -4.59 -12.31 -5.39
CA GLU A 130 -5.90 -12.76 -4.91
C GLU A 130 -6.93 -11.61 -4.84
N VAL A 131 -6.48 -10.41 -4.43
CA VAL A 131 -7.33 -9.21 -4.43
C VAL A 131 -7.66 -8.77 -5.87
N GLU A 132 -6.70 -8.84 -6.79
CA GLU A 132 -6.91 -8.51 -8.21
C GLU A 132 -7.85 -9.50 -8.90
N ARG A 133 -7.63 -10.81 -8.75
CA ARG A 133 -8.55 -11.84 -9.26
C ARG A 133 -9.98 -11.61 -8.81
N LEU A 134 -10.20 -11.24 -7.54
CA LEU A 134 -11.53 -11.00 -7.01
C LEU A 134 -12.15 -9.69 -7.52
N ARG A 135 -11.35 -8.69 -7.93
CA ARG A 135 -11.86 -7.50 -8.63
C ARG A 135 -12.24 -7.82 -10.07
N ASP A 136 -11.44 -8.63 -10.75
CA ASP A 136 -11.66 -8.99 -12.15
C ASP A 136 -12.90 -9.89 -12.32
N LEU A 137 -13.13 -10.82 -11.39
CA LEU A 137 -14.36 -11.63 -11.34
C LEU A 137 -15.63 -10.79 -11.18
N ASN A 138 -15.57 -9.69 -10.42
CA ASN A 138 -16.73 -8.81 -10.28
C ASN A 138 -16.99 -7.98 -11.53
N LYS A 139 -15.93 -7.49 -12.20
CA LYS A 139 -16.08 -6.80 -13.49
C LYS A 139 -16.76 -7.68 -14.54
N GLN A 140 -16.46 -8.97 -14.56
CA GLN A 140 -17.09 -9.94 -15.45
C GLN A 140 -18.56 -10.27 -15.11
N ASN A 141 -19.02 -9.93 -13.91
CA ASN A 141 -20.41 -10.15 -13.48
C ASN A 141 -21.28 -8.88 -13.63
N ASP A 142 -20.65 -7.71 -13.82
CA ASP A 142 -21.31 -6.42 -14.02
C ASP A 142 -21.45 -6.04 -15.52
N ASP A 143 -20.83 -6.82 -16.41
CA ASP A 143 -20.99 -6.78 -17.89
C ASP A 143 -22.03 -7.82 -18.36
#